data_AF-A0A0F9MA02-F1
#
_entry.id   AF-A0A0F9MA02-F1
#
_cell.length_a   1.000
_cell.length_b   1.000
_cell.length_c   1.000
_cell.angle_alpha   90.00
_cell.angle_beta   90.00
_cell.angle_gamma   90.00
#
_symmetry.space_group_name_H-M   'P 1'
#
loop_
_entity.id
_entity.type
_entity.pdbx_description
1 polymer ?
#
loop_
_entity_poly.entity_id
_entity_poly.type
_entity_poly.pdbx_seq_one_letter_code
_entity_poly.pdbx_strand_id
1 'polypeptide(L)'
;FITDAEKINKIANLMTEAFKIEVYTERTYAVTPKMFRFNANEVATYRDGFNYENMGVTGKVKFFAEKFSGRDKSFSESFKKRTVNSVGKNAHTAKSFGIMFTQENNRIEQVEIGRKYARVHLMATKLNLSMQMMSQILEEYEELVEVQKKFLEIIKPYKGVPQLIFRIGHAKPTPHSPRRKLEDFLKS
;
A
#
# COMPACT_ATOMS: atom_id res chain seq x y z
N PHE A 1 17.33 -0.85 -6.76
CA PHE A 1 16.60 -2.00 -6.16
C PHE A 1 17.35 -2.49 -4.94
N ILE A 2 16.62 -2.96 -3.93
CA ILE A 2 17.18 -3.60 -2.75
C ILE A 2 16.87 -5.09 -2.86
N THR A 3 17.91 -5.91 -2.88
CA THR A 3 17.86 -7.38 -3.00
C THR A 3 18.59 -8.09 -1.87
N ASP A 4 19.33 -7.35 -1.04
CA ASP A 4 19.99 -7.86 0.15
C ASP A 4 18.94 -8.30 1.19
N ALA A 5 19.04 -9.54 1.66
CA ALA A 5 18.02 -10.15 2.52
C ALA A 5 17.93 -9.46 3.88
N GLU A 6 19.05 -9.02 4.45
CA GLU A 6 19.07 -8.32 5.73
C GLU A 6 18.37 -6.96 5.62
N LYS A 7 18.71 -6.17 4.58
CA LYS A 7 18.05 -4.90 4.30
C LYS A 7 16.56 -5.06 4.00
N ILE A 8 16.17 -6.08 3.22
CA ILE A 8 14.77 -6.39 2.95
C ILE A 8 14.01 -6.65 4.26
N ASN A 9 14.57 -7.46 5.15
CA ASN A 9 13.94 -7.77 6.43
C ASN A 9 13.82 -6.52 7.32
N LYS A 10 14.87 -5.69 7.39
CA LYS A 10 14.83 -4.41 8.12
C LYS A 10 13.75 -3.47 7.56
N ILE A 11 13.66 -3.33 6.24
CA ILE A 11 12.61 -2.51 5.60
C ILE A 11 11.23 -3.08 5.89
N ALA A 12 11.03 -4.39 5.79
CA ALA A 12 9.75 -5.03 6.08
C ALA A 12 9.28 -4.81 7.52
N ASN A 13 10.20 -4.84 8.49
CA ASN A 13 9.93 -4.49 9.88
C ASN A 13 9.51 -3.03 10.02
N LEU A 14 10.24 -2.10 9.42
CA LEU A 14 9.89 -0.68 9.48
C LEU A 14 8.57 -0.35 8.77
N MET A 15 8.24 -1.04 7.67
CA MET A 15 6.92 -0.92 7.02
C MET A 15 5.79 -1.35 7.97
N THR A 16 6.02 -2.43 8.72
CA THR A 16 5.05 -2.93 9.70
C THR A 16 4.90 -1.95 10.87
N GLU A 17 6.01 -1.38 11.33
CA GLU A 17 6.04 -0.35 12.38
C GLU A 17 5.32 0.92 11.94
N ALA A 18 5.63 1.44 10.74
CA ALA A 18 4.99 2.62 10.16
C ALA A 18 3.47 2.41 10.02
N PHE A 19 3.05 1.27 9.48
CA PHE A 19 1.63 0.98 9.34
C PHE A 19 0.93 0.78 10.70
N LYS A 20 1.63 0.25 11.70
CA LYS A 20 1.10 0.18 13.07
C LYS A 20 0.88 1.58 13.62
N ILE A 21 1.82 2.50 13.45
CA ILE A 21 1.65 3.90 13.86
C ILE A 21 0.44 4.51 13.17
N GLU A 22 0.30 4.32 11.85
CA GLU A 22 -0.87 4.79 11.09
C GLU A 22 -2.18 4.24 11.68
N VAL A 23 -2.29 2.93 11.89
CA VAL A 23 -3.53 2.29 12.34
C VAL A 23 -3.94 2.67 13.77
N TYR A 24 -2.96 2.96 14.64
CA TYR A 24 -3.21 3.33 16.03
C TYR A 24 -3.34 4.84 16.25
N THR A 25 -3.05 5.66 15.24
CA THR A 25 -3.32 7.10 15.24
C THR A 25 -4.63 7.38 14.50
N GLU A 26 -5.68 7.79 15.22
CA GLU A 26 -7.03 7.88 14.66
C GLU A 26 -7.14 8.80 13.43
N ARG A 27 -6.49 9.97 13.48
CA ARG A 27 -6.46 10.96 12.39
C ARG A 27 -5.92 10.37 11.09
N THR A 28 -4.85 9.58 11.16
CA THR A 28 -4.19 9.01 9.98
C THR A 28 -4.93 7.76 9.51
N TYR A 29 -5.40 6.91 10.44
CA TYR A 29 -6.15 5.71 10.10
C TYR A 29 -7.51 5.99 9.45
N ALA A 30 -8.19 7.09 9.77
CA ALA A 30 -9.57 7.36 9.33
C ALA A 30 -9.78 7.28 7.80
N VAL A 31 -8.75 7.57 7.01
CA VAL A 31 -8.80 7.47 5.54
C VAL A 31 -8.92 6.02 5.07
N THR A 32 -8.25 5.09 5.75
CA THR A 32 -8.19 3.68 5.35
C THR A 32 -9.57 3.00 5.35
N PRO A 33 -10.36 3.02 6.45
CA PRO A 33 -11.73 2.51 6.43
C PRO A 33 -12.58 3.24 5.40
N LYS A 34 -12.44 4.57 5.25
CA LYS A 34 -13.19 5.37 4.26
C LYS A 34 -12.97 4.87 2.82
N MET A 35 -11.76 4.44 2.47
CA MET A 35 -11.41 3.89 1.16
C MET A 35 -11.65 2.38 1.02
N PHE A 36 -11.87 1.67 2.13
CA PHE A 36 -12.20 0.24 2.09
C PHE A 36 -13.67 0.01 1.73
N ARG A 37 -13.92 -1.01 0.90
CA ARG A 37 -15.25 -1.47 0.50
C ARG A 37 -15.53 -2.80 1.21
N PHE A 38 -16.38 -2.76 2.23
CA PHE A 38 -16.61 -3.89 3.15
C PHE A 38 -17.48 -5.00 2.57
N ASN A 39 -18.27 -4.72 1.52
CA ASN A 39 -19.16 -5.69 0.90
C ASN A 39 -19.45 -5.32 -0.56
N ALA A 40 -20.12 -6.22 -1.27
CA ALA A 40 -20.48 -6.05 -2.68
C ALA A 40 -21.34 -4.81 -2.95
N ASN A 41 -22.20 -4.39 -2.02
CA ASN A 41 -23.04 -3.20 -2.20
C ASN A 41 -22.17 -1.93 -2.20
N GLU A 42 -21.22 -1.80 -1.27
CA GLU A 42 -20.28 -0.67 -1.28
C GLU A 42 -19.41 -0.65 -2.55
N VAL A 43 -18.97 -1.82 -3.02
CA VAL A 43 -18.22 -1.94 -4.30
C VAL A 43 -19.06 -1.43 -5.47
N ALA A 44 -20.33 -1.85 -5.55
CA ALA A 44 -21.24 -1.47 -6.63
C ALA A 44 -21.60 0.03 -6.60
N THR A 45 -21.75 0.61 -5.40
CA THR A 45 -22.12 2.02 -5.21
C THR A 45 -20.96 2.96 -5.51
N TYR A 46 -19.82 2.78 -4.84
CA TYR A 46 -18.72 3.76 -4.91
C TYR A 46 -17.79 3.55 -6.11
N ARG A 47 -17.64 2.29 -6.53
CA ARG A 47 -16.80 1.89 -7.68
C ARG A 47 -15.34 2.38 -7.62
N ASP A 48 -14.82 2.65 -6.43
CA ASP A 48 -13.44 3.04 -6.15
C ASP A 48 -12.92 2.33 -4.89
N GLY A 49 -11.71 2.67 -4.46
CA GLY A 49 -11.09 2.10 -3.27
C GLY A 49 -10.64 0.65 -3.47
N PHE A 50 -10.56 -0.08 -2.36
CA PHE A 50 -10.09 -1.47 -2.33
C PHE A 50 -10.96 -2.34 -1.42
N ASN A 51 -10.97 -3.64 -1.67
CA ASN A 51 -11.78 -4.61 -0.95
C ASN A 51 -10.96 -5.82 -0.47
N TYR A 52 -11.64 -6.79 0.16
CA TYR A 52 -11.02 -8.04 0.63
C TYR A 52 -10.28 -8.82 -0.47
N GLU A 53 -10.79 -8.85 -1.70
CA GLU A 53 -10.18 -9.58 -2.81
C GLU A 53 -8.87 -8.92 -3.26
N ASN A 54 -8.81 -7.59 -3.24
CA ASN A 54 -7.58 -6.85 -3.51
C ASN A 54 -6.50 -7.09 -2.44
N MET A 55 -6.91 -7.53 -1.24
CA MET A 55 -6.01 -7.99 -0.16
C MET A 55 -5.69 -9.48 -0.24
N GLY A 56 -6.16 -10.20 -1.27
CA GLY A 56 -5.97 -11.65 -1.43
C GLY A 56 -6.93 -12.52 -0.61
N VAL A 57 -7.96 -11.94 0.00
CA VAL A 57 -8.99 -12.66 0.76
C VAL A 57 -10.14 -13.02 -0.18
N THR A 58 -10.33 -14.31 -0.43
CA THR A 58 -11.33 -14.83 -1.38
C THR A 58 -12.15 -15.98 -0.79
N GLY A 59 -13.16 -16.46 -1.52
CA GLY A 59 -13.96 -17.64 -1.19
C GLY A 59 -14.74 -17.52 0.13
N LYS A 60 -14.84 -18.61 0.89
CA LYS A 60 -15.60 -18.66 2.15
C LYS A 60 -15.09 -17.62 3.16
N VAL A 61 -13.77 -17.39 3.23
CA VAL A 61 -13.18 -16.41 4.14
C VAL A 61 -13.66 -15.00 3.82
N LYS A 62 -13.73 -14.63 2.53
CA LYS A 62 -14.32 -13.36 2.08
C LYS A 62 -15.78 -13.25 2.52
N PHE A 63 -16.60 -14.28 2.24
CA PHE A 63 -18.01 -14.27 2.60
C PHE A 63 -18.24 -14.02 4.10
N PHE A 64 -17.48 -14.69 4.97
CA PHE A 64 -17.53 -14.44 6.41
C PHE A 64 -17.01 -13.05 6.77
N ALA A 65 -15.93 -12.58 6.13
CA ALA A 65 -15.41 -11.23 6.38
C ALA A 65 -16.44 -10.14 6.04
N GLU A 66 -17.06 -10.20 4.87
CA GLU A 66 -18.09 -9.24 4.41
C GLU A 66 -19.35 -9.28 5.26
N LYS A 67 -19.72 -10.45 5.81
CA LYS A 67 -20.91 -10.61 6.65
C LYS A 67 -20.71 -10.16 8.10
N PHE A 68 -19.52 -10.39 8.66
CA PHE A 68 -19.27 -10.21 10.10
C PHE A 68 -18.37 -9.00 10.42
N SER A 69 -17.65 -8.47 9.43
CA SER A 69 -16.87 -7.24 9.55
C SER A 69 -17.62 -6.10 8.87
N GLY A 70 -17.61 -4.93 9.49
CA GLY A 70 -18.26 -3.73 8.97
C GLY A 70 -17.42 -2.50 9.28
N ARG A 71 -17.80 -1.39 8.64
CA ARG A 71 -17.16 -0.08 8.83
C ARG A 71 -17.20 0.37 10.29
N ASP A 72 -18.28 0.06 10.99
CA ASP A 72 -18.46 0.27 12.44
C ASP A 72 -17.40 -0.45 13.29
N LYS A 73 -16.86 -1.57 12.80
CA LYS A 73 -15.87 -2.38 13.51
C LYS A 73 -14.43 -2.07 13.11
N SER A 74 -14.20 -1.18 12.16
CA SER A 74 -12.84 -0.91 11.63
C SER A 74 -11.89 -0.36 12.69
N PHE A 75 -12.43 0.35 13.70
CA PHE A 75 -11.65 0.90 14.80
C PHE A 75 -11.48 -0.06 15.99
N SER A 76 -12.08 -1.26 15.94
CA SER A 76 -11.91 -2.26 16.99
C SER A 76 -10.47 -2.76 17.06
N GLU A 77 -10.00 -3.05 18.27
CA GLU A 77 -8.63 -3.51 18.52
C GLU A 77 -8.29 -4.77 17.73
N SER A 78 -9.23 -5.71 17.64
CA SER A 78 -9.07 -6.95 16.88
C SER A 78 -8.91 -6.68 15.37
N PHE A 79 -9.65 -5.73 14.81
CA PHE A 79 -9.54 -5.34 13.41
C PHE A 79 -8.23 -4.63 13.11
N LYS A 80 -7.82 -3.70 13.96
CA LYS A 80 -6.53 -2.99 13.89
C LYS A 80 -5.37 -3.98 13.89
N LYS A 81 -5.31 -4.86 14.90
CA LYS A 81 -4.27 -5.89 15.02
C LYS A 81 -4.22 -6.82 13.81
N ARG A 82 -5.39 -7.27 13.32
CA ARG A 82 -5.47 -8.13 12.13
C ARG A 82 -4.92 -7.43 10.88
N THR A 83 -5.27 -6.17 10.70
CA THR A 83 -4.84 -5.35 9.55
C THR A 83 -3.33 -5.11 9.57
N VAL A 84 -2.77 -4.73 10.72
CA VAL A 84 -1.31 -4.59 10.92
C VAL A 84 -0.59 -5.90 10.62
N ASN A 85 -1.07 -7.02 11.17
CA ASN A 85 -0.47 -8.33 10.92
C ASN A 85 -0.52 -8.74 9.45
N SER A 86 -1.60 -8.40 8.74
CA SER A 86 -1.74 -8.70 7.32
C SER A 86 -0.74 -7.92 6.47
N VAL A 87 -0.60 -6.61 6.71
CA VAL A 87 0.37 -5.77 5.99
C VAL A 87 1.80 -6.18 6.34
N GLY A 88 2.08 -6.49 7.60
CA GLY A 88 3.39 -6.98 8.01
C GLY A 88 3.77 -8.29 7.34
N LYS A 89 2.86 -9.27 7.27
CA LYS A 89 3.07 -10.51 6.50
C LYS A 89 3.36 -10.22 5.03
N ASN A 90 2.64 -9.29 4.41
CA ASN A 90 2.91 -8.88 3.04
C ASN A 90 4.31 -8.28 2.90
N ALA A 91 4.72 -7.36 3.78
CA ALA A 91 6.04 -6.76 3.74
C ALA A 91 7.16 -7.82 3.78
N HIS A 92 7.02 -8.83 4.64
CA HIS A 92 8.02 -9.89 4.83
C HIS A 92 8.08 -10.92 3.69
N THR A 93 7.09 -10.97 2.80
CA THR A 93 7.15 -11.83 1.61
C THR A 93 7.89 -11.19 0.43
N ALA A 94 8.31 -9.92 0.55
CA ALA A 94 9.04 -9.24 -0.50
C ALA A 94 10.38 -9.94 -0.80
N LYS A 95 10.64 -10.19 -2.09
CA LYS A 95 11.95 -10.67 -2.58
C LYS A 95 12.86 -9.54 -3.04
N SER A 96 12.28 -8.41 -3.40
CA SER A 96 12.99 -7.17 -3.68
C SER A 96 12.09 -5.98 -3.41
N PHE A 97 12.71 -4.88 -2.99
CA PHE A 97 12.09 -3.56 -2.96
C PHE A 97 12.67 -2.67 -4.07
N GLY A 98 11.80 -2.08 -4.87
CA GLY A 98 12.13 -0.94 -5.72
C GLY A 98 11.82 0.35 -4.97
N ILE A 99 12.71 1.33 -5.06
CA ILE A 99 12.53 2.67 -4.50
C ILE A 99 12.82 3.66 -5.62
N MET A 100 11.95 4.67 -5.76
CA MET A 100 12.12 5.74 -6.72
C MET A 100 12.27 7.06 -5.97
N PHE A 101 13.25 7.85 -6.41
CA PHE A 101 13.67 9.09 -5.75
C PHE A 101 13.47 10.29 -6.67
N THR A 102 13.18 11.43 -6.06
CA THR A 102 13.20 12.77 -6.67
C THR A 102 14.31 13.61 -6.05
N GLN A 103 14.64 14.74 -6.67
CA GLN A 103 15.56 15.70 -6.08
C GLN A 103 14.89 16.42 -4.93
N GLU A 104 13.66 16.89 -5.14
CA GLU A 104 12.87 17.60 -4.14
C GLU A 104 11.53 16.93 -3.88
N ASN A 105 10.81 17.41 -2.86
CA ASN A 105 9.43 17.03 -2.57
C ASN A 105 8.43 18.07 -3.09
N ASN A 106 8.44 18.31 -4.40
CA ASN A 106 7.53 19.25 -5.06
C ASN A 106 6.51 18.52 -5.97
N ARG A 107 5.42 19.22 -6.28
CA ARG A 107 4.29 18.63 -7.02
C ARG A 107 4.66 18.17 -8.44
N ILE A 108 5.54 18.90 -9.12
CA ILE A 108 5.97 18.58 -10.49
C ILE A 108 6.72 17.25 -10.47
N GLU A 109 7.67 17.11 -9.56
CA GLU A 109 8.45 15.89 -9.41
C GLU A 109 7.59 14.69 -8.97
N GLN A 110 6.61 14.88 -8.09
CA GLN A 110 5.63 13.85 -7.72
C GLN A 110 4.80 13.34 -8.91
N VAL A 111 4.37 14.23 -9.82
CA VAL A 111 3.64 13.84 -11.03
C VAL A 111 4.56 13.09 -12.00
N GLU A 112 5.77 13.60 -12.23
CA GLU A 112 6.72 12.97 -13.15
C GLU A 112 7.19 11.60 -12.67
N ILE A 113 7.46 11.43 -11.37
CA ILE A 113 7.81 10.13 -10.82
C ILE A 113 6.65 9.14 -10.87
N GLY A 114 5.40 9.61 -10.69
CA GLY A 114 4.20 8.79 -10.89
C GLY A 114 4.09 8.28 -12.34
N ARG A 115 4.37 9.14 -13.34
CA ARG A 115 4.42 8.75 -14.76
C ARG A 115 5.53 7.74 -15.03
N LYS A 116 6.69 7.88 -14.39
CA LYS A 116 7.79 6.90 -14.50
C LYS A 116 7.40 5.57 -13.86
N TYR A 117 6.79 5.59 -12.68
CA TYR A 117 6.31 4.40 -11.98
C TYR A 117 5.29 3.63 -12.82
N ALA A 118 4.35 4.31 -13.47
CA ALA A 118 3.39 3.67 -14.37
C ALA A 118 4.08 2.89 -15.50
N ARG A 119 5.15 3.44 -16.10
CA ARG A 119 5.94 2.75 -17.14
C ARG A 119 6.69 1.55 -16.57
N VAL A 120 7.28 1.68 -15.38
CA VAL A 120 7.94 0.56 -14.67
C VAL A 120 6.94 -0.56 -14.41
N HIS A 121 5.75 -0.23 -13.92
CA HIS A 121 4.70 -1.21 -13.64
C HIS A 121 4.25 -1.93 -14.93
N LEU A 122 3.98 -1.20 -16.01
CA LEU A 122 3.62 -1.79 -17.30
C LEU A 122 4.70 -2.74 -17.84
N MET A 123 5.98 -2.38 -17.69
CA MET A 123 7.09 -3.24 -18.08
C MET A 123 7.18 -4.49 -17.19
N ALA A 124 7.03 -4.35 -15.88
CA ALA A 124 6.99 -5.49 -14.96
C ALA A 124 5.86 -6.46 -15.32
N THR A 125 4.66 -5.94 -15.62
CA THR A 125 3.53 -6.75 -16.10
C THR A 125 3.86 -7.49 -17.39
N LYS A 126 4.49 -6.84 -18.38
CA LYS A 126 4.95 -7.48 -19.63
C LYS A 126 5.92 -8.63 -19.37
N LEU A 127 6.70 -8.55 -18.29
CA LEU A 127 7.67 -9.57 -17.87
C LEU A 127 7.07 -10.62 -16.91
N ASN A 128 5.75 -10.67 -16.74
CA ASN A 128 5.07 -11.56 -15.78
C ASN A 128 5.55 -11.37 -14.32
N LEU A 129 5.90 -10.13 -13.96
CA LEU A 129 6.18 -9.72 -12.60
C LEU A 129 4.98 -8.97 -12.00
N SER A 130 4.75 -9.19 -10.71
CA SER A 130 3.76 -8.49 -9.91
C SER A 130 4.43 -7.39 -9.09
N MET A 131 3.80 -6.22 -9.03
CA MET A 131 4.23 -5.09 -8.22
C MET A 131 3.14 -4.69 -7.23
N GLN A 132 3.54 -4.37 -6.00
CA GLN A 132 2.65 -3.75 -5.02
C GLN A 132 3.37 -2.59 -4.33
N MET A 133 2.76 -1.42 -4.37
CA MET A 133 3.21 -0.24 -3.64
C MET A 133 3.00 -0.41 -2.13
N MET A 134 3.95 0.08 -1.33
CA MET A 134 3.93 0.00 0.13
C MET A 134 4.30 1.37 0.72
N SER A 135 3.47 2.39 0.50
CA SER A 135 3.77 3.80 0.82
C SER A 135 3.76 4.13 2.30
N GLN A 136 3.38 3.21 3.20
CA GLN A 136 3.13 3.50 4.62
C GLN A 136 4.29 4.23 5.31
N ILE A 137 5.54 3.89 4.99
CA ILE A 137 6.72 4.55 5.60
C ILE A 137 6.99 5.94 5.04
N LEU A 138 6.44 6.28 3.88
CA LEU A 138 6.67 7.53 3.16
C LEU A 138 5.59 8.59 3.43
N GLU A 139 4.54 8.24 4.18
CA GLU A 139 3.46 9.18 4.50
C GLU A 139 4.00 10.37 5.32
N GLU A 140 3.48 11.57 5.04
CA GLU A 140 3.93 12.84 5.64
C GLU A 140 3.26 13.07 7.02
N TYR A 141 3.46 12.12 7.93
CA TYR A 141 2.97 12.15 9.30
C TYR A 141 4.11 12.43 10.28
N GLU A 142 3.89 13.35 11.22
CA GLU A 142 4.88 13.67 12.27
C GLU A 142 5.22 12.43 13.12
N GLU A 143 4.25 11.54 13.30
CA GLU A 143 4.37 10.29 14.04
C GLU A 143 5.34 9.29 13.39
N LEU A 144 5.67 9.47 12.10
CA LEU A 144 6.55 8.56 11.34
C LEU A 144 8.01 9.02 11.28
N VAL A 145 8.35 10.22 11.76
CA VAL A 145 9.68 10.83 11.60
C VAL A 145 10.82 9.91 12.07
N GLU A 146 10.67 9.25 13.22
CA GLU A 146 11.70 8.36 13.76
C GLU A 146 11.84 7.06 12.95
N VAL A 147 10.73 6.52 12.44
CA VAL A 147 10.74 5.33 11.57
C VAL A 147 11.36 5.67 10.21
N GLN A 148 11.07 6.87 9.69
CA GLN A 148 11.64 7.40 8.45
C GLN A 148 13.15 7.59 8.56
N LYS A 149 13.67 8.13 9.66
CA LYS A 149 15.12 8.24 9.89
C LYS A 149 15.81 6.87 9.79
N LYS A 150 15.28 5.84 10.46
CA LYS A 150 15.83 4.47 10.38
C LYS A 150 15.79 3.92 8.95
N PHE A 151 14.72 4.20 8.21
CA PHE A 151 14.59 3.80 6.81
C PHE A 151 15.61 4.48 5.91
N LEU A 152 15.80 5.79 6.07
CA LEU A 152 16.78 6.57 5.31
C LEU A 152 18.21 6.04 5.53
N GLU A 153 18.56 5.63 6.75
CA GLU A 153 19.86 5.01 7.05
C GLU A 153 20.08 3.69 6.27
N ILE A 154 19.06 2.84 6.15
CA ILE A 154 19.17 1.54 5.45
C ILE A 154 19.41 1.73 3.96
N ILE A 155 18.79 2.76 3.37
CA ILE A 155 18.82 3.02 1.93
C ILE A 155 19.99 3.93 1.51
N LYS A 156 20.92 4.28 2.41
CA LYS A 156 22.19 4.89 1.98
C LYS A 156 22.95 3.97 1.01
N PRO A 157 23.70 4.52 0.03
CA PRO A 157 24.02 5.93 -0.18
C PRO A 157 23.06 6.68 -1.13
N TYR A 158 21.85 6.15 -1.40
CA TYR A 158 20.91 6.82 -2.31
C TYR A 158 20.60 8.24 -1.77
N LYS A 159 20.75 9.25 -2.64
CA LYS A 159 20.51 10.66 -2.34
C LYS A 159 19.18 11.11 -2.97
N GLY A 160 18.50 12.06 -2.34
CA GLY A 160 17.21 12.60 -2.77
C GLY A 160 16.05 12.20 -1.86
N VAL A 161 14.83 12.56 -2.26
CA VAL A 161 13.60 12.27 -1.53
C VAL A 161 12.99 10.97 -2.05
N PRO A 162 12.85 9.91 -1.22
CA PRO A 162 12.14 8.70 -1.64
C PRO A 162 10.64 9.02 -1.78
N GLN A 163 10.10 8.87 -3.00
CA GLN A 163 8.69 9.16 -3.30
C GLN A 163 7.83 7.92 -3.38
N LEU A 164 8.42 6.81 -3.86
CA LEU A 164 7.70 5.56 -4.06
C LEU A 164 8.57 4.40 -3.61
N ILE A 165 7.96 3.46 -2.90
CA ILE A 165 8.53 2.16 -2.57
C ILE A 165 7.51 1.08 -2.90
N PHE A 166 7.98 0.02 -3.53
CA PHE A 166 7.16 -1.09 -3.96
C PHE A 166 7.92 -2.40 -3.83
N ARG A 167 7.21 -3.48 -3.53
CA ARG A 167 7.73 -4.83 -3.67
C ARG A 167 7.49 -5.34 -5.09
N ILE A 168 8.42 -6.15 -5.60
CA ILE A 168 8.33 -6.78 -6.92
C ILE A 168 8.75 -8.25 -6.84
N GLY A 169 8.08 -9.10 -7.61
CA GLY A 169 8.38 -10.53 -7.71
C GLY A 169 7.29 -11.28 -8.48
N HIS A 170 7.20 -12.60 -8.27
CA HIS A 170 6.12 -13.40 -8.83
C HIS A 170 5.01 -13.60 -7.80
N ALA A 171 3.76 -13.41 -8.21
CA ALA A 171 2.58 -13.68 -7.41
C ALA A 171 1.44 -14.21 -8.28
N LYS A 172 0.45 -14.83 -7.65
CA LYS A 172 -0.81 -15.18 -8.33
C LYS A 172 -1.58 -13.89 -8.66
N PRO A 173 -2.24 -13.79 -9.83
CA PRO A 173 -3.10 -12.66 -10.14
C PRO A 173 -4.20 -12.48 -9.09
N THR A 174 -4.52 -11.23 -8.77
CA THR A 174 -5.67 -10.87 -7.92
C THR A 174 -6.79 -10.30 -8.79
N PRO A 175 -8.06 -10.39 -8.34
CA PRO A 175 -9.16 -9.73 -9.03
C PRO A 175 -8.91 -8.22 -9.18
N HIS A 176 -9.33 -7.66 -10.32
CA HIS A 176 -9.25 -6.22 -10.54
C HIS A 176 -10.06 -5.46 -9.50
N SER A 177 -9.49 -4.38 -8.97
CA SER A 177 -10.24 -3.44 -8.13
C SER A 177 -11.32 -2.72 -8.93
N PRO A 178 -12.40 -2.24 -8.29
CA PRO A 178 -13.46 -1.52 -8.98
C PRO A 178 -12.94 -0.23 -9.65
N ARG A 179 -13.63 0.21 -10.70
CA ARG A 179 -13.34 1.45 -11.41
C ARG A 179 -14.61 2.29 -11.59
N ARG A 180 -14.49 3.58 -11.28
CA ARG A 180 -15.49 4.61 -11.58
C ARG A 180 -15.75 4.66 -13.08
N LYS A 181 -16.95 5.10 -13.46
CA LYS A 181 -17.29 5.27 -14.86
C LYS A 181 -16.60 6.51 -15.41
N LEU A 182 -16.37 6.53 -16.73
CA LEU A 182 -15.74 7.66 -17.41
C LEU A 182 -16.52 8.97 -17.19
N GLU A 183 -17.84 8.91 -17.26
CA GLU A 183 -18.77 10.03 -17.02
C GLU A 183 -18.63 10.65 -15.61
N ASP A 184 -18.08 9.93 -14.63
CA ASP A 184 -17.93 10.43 -13.27
C ASP A 184 -16.78 11.46 -13.14
N PHE A 185 -15.86 11.52 -14.11
CA PHE A 185 -14.64 12.35 -14.00
C PHE A 185 -14.12 12.95 -15.30
N LEU A 186 -14.60 12.53 -16.48
CA LEU A 186 -14.32 13.19 -17.75
C LEU A 186 -15.40 14.24 -18.01
N LYS A 187 -14.99 15.50 -18.13
CA LYS A 187 -15.85 16.58 -18.65
C LYS A 187 -15.63 16.67 -20.15
N SER A 188 -16.72 16.63 -20.92
CA SER A 188 -16.74 16.91 -22.36
C SER A 188 -16.78 18.40 -22.63
#